data_AF-D3SD75-F1
#
_entry.id   AF-D3SD75-F1
#
_cell.length_a   1.000
_cell.length_b   1.000
_cell.length_c   1.000
_cell.angle_alpha   90.00
_cell.angle_beta   90.00
_cell.angle_gamma   90.00
#
_symmetry.space_group_name_H-M   'P 1'
#
loop_
_entity.id
_entity.type
_entity.pdbx_description
1 polymer ?
#
loop_
_entity_poly.entity_id
_entity_poly.type
_entity_poly.pdbx_seq_one_letter_code
_entity_poly.pdbx_strand_id
1 'polypeptide(L)'
;MSDQPLHRVRADEYESPGDRLERSLEEGRVLLFEPGRLPLPDEEDLVFLRDEVGRLLSLKNISYHPHGDFISGLKNEGDAGERVRRILSEYGQRVEGFLGHLLPGFTSGWSPRKVNFRPVQEKGRVIKRHSNNELLHVDAFPAGATHGWRPLRFFTNINPEEARIWRVAEEFGELYRQFGAAAGIAPPPRLRQGLAERAWTGSLRALSALNLPQLEVVGDTSPYDRAMRRMHNWMKDSDDFQNAPGRGTELAFEPYHSWCVLTDQVSHAALAGQHALVATFYVRPEACHMPERSPWGVLEAAGRAA
;
A
#
# COMPACT_ATOMS: atom_id res chain seq x y z
N MET A 1 14.08 -8.80 -20.21
CA MET A 1 14.76 -7.54 -19.87
C MET A 1 13.66 -6.51 -19.65
N SER A 2 13.14 -6.41 -18.42
CA SER A 2 12.18 -5.35 -18.11
C SER A 2 12.96 -4.08 -17.80
N ASP A 3 12.47 -2.97 -18.35
CA ASP A 3 12.84 -1.59 -18.02
C ASP A 3 12.99 -1.38 -16.51
N GLN A 4 13.78 -0.39 -16.10
CA GLN A 4 13.96 -0.06 -14.68
C GLN A 4 12.60 0.04 -13.97
N PRO A 5 12.41 -0.60 -12.80
CA PRO A 5 11.13 -0.57 -12.05
C PRO A 5 10.83 0.81 -11.45
N LEU A 6 11.69 1.80 -11.69
CA LEU A 6 11.65 3.13 -11.13
C LEU A 6 11.43 4.15 -12.25
N HIS A 7 10.39 4.97 -12.12
CA HIS A 7 10.14 6.12 -12.96
C HIS A 7 10.43 7.40 -12.16
N ARG A 8 11.55 8.07 -12.45
CA ARG A 8 11.87 9.38 -11.90
C ARG A 8 11.01 10.45 -12.59
N VAL A 9 10.12 11.09 -11.84
CA VAL A 9 9.20 12.09 -12.38
C VAL A 9 9.98 13.33 -12.80
N ARG A 10 9.83 13.75 -14.06
CA ARG A 10 10.59 14.86 -14.66
C ARG A 10 9.83 16.18 -14.52
N ALA A 11 10.54 17.30 -14.71
CA ALA A 11 9.99 18.65 -14.57
C ALA A 11 8.70 18.87 -15.40
N ASP A 12 8.69 18.42 -16.65
CA ASP A 12 7.54 18.51 -17.56
C ASP A 12 6.32 17.71 -17.08
N GLU A 13 6.55 16.62 -16.35
CA GLU A 13 5.51 15.75 -15.81
C GLU A 13 4.88 16.32 -14.54
N TYR A 14 5.57 17.21 -13.82
CA TYR A 14 4.95 17.99 -12.74
C TYR A 14 4.01 19.07 -13.28
N GLU A 15 4.37 19.71 -14.40
CA GLU A 15 3.62 20.83 -14.96
C GLU A 15 2.42 20.35 -15.78
N SER A 16 2.60 19.27 -16.55
CA SER A 16 1.57 18.72 -17.43
C SER A 16 1.59 17.18 -17.40
N PRO A 17 1.11 16.56 -16.31
CA PRO A 17 1.20 15.11 -16.12
C PRO A 17 0.42 14.31 -17.18
N GLY A 18 -0.76 14.78 -17.59
CA GLY A 18 -1.67 14.00 -18.42
C GLY A 18 -2.04 12.68 -17.72
N ASP A 19 -2.02 11.58 -18.47
CA ASP A 19 -2.20 10.21 -17.94
C ASP A 19 -0.89 9.42 -17.83
N ARG A 20 0.27 10.04 -18.12
CA ARG A 20 1.56 9.33 -18.24
C ARG A 20 1.99 8.67 -16.93
N LEU A 21 1.87 9.40 -15.82
CA LEU A 21 2.23 8.89 -14.50
C LEU A 21 1.29 7.78 -14.02
N GLU A 22 0.00 7.88 -14.36
CA GLU A 22 -1.03 6.88 -14.06
C GLU A 22 -0.76 5.59 -14.84
N ARG A 23 -0.51 5.69 -16.15
CA ARG A 23 -0.10 4.55 -16.98
C ARG A 23 1.18 3.92 -16.47
N SER A 24 2.17 4.72 -16.07
CA SER A 24 3.40 4.21 -15.49
C SER A 24 3.16 3.41 -14.21
N LEU A 25 2.22 3.82 -13.35
CA LEU A 25 1.84 3.05 -12.16
C LEU A 25 1.15 1.72 -12.56
N GLU A 26 0.27 1.75 -13.56
CA GLU A 26 -0.38 0.54 -14.11
C GLU A 26 0.52 -0.35 -14.95
N GLU A 27 1.69 0.15 -15.34
CA GLU A 27 2.80 -0.65 -15.89
C GLU A 27 3.67 -1.26 -14.78
N GLY A 28 3.28 -1.10 -13.51
CA GLY A 28 4.02 -1.66 -12.39
C GLY A 28 5.32 -0.92 -12.06
N ARG A 29 5.48 0.34 -12.48
CA ARG A 29 6.61 1.18 -12.08
C ARG A 29 6.33 1.90 -10.77
N VAL A 30 7.39 2.18 -10.02
CA VAL A 30 7.39 3.03 -8.84
C VAL A 30 7.73 4.46 -9.27
N LEU A 31 6.83 5.41 -9.04
CA LEU A 31 7.12 6.81 -9.28
C LEU A 31 8.02 7.35 -8.17
N LEU A 32 9.13 8.01 -8.52
CA LEU A 32 10.03 8.68 -7.59
C LEU A 32 9.94 10.20 -7.75
N PHE A 33 9.76 10.89 -6.64
CA PHE A 33 9.72 12.35 -6.56
C PHE A 33 10.94 12.85 -5.78
N GLU A 34 11.63 13.81 -6.40
CA GLU A 34 12.79 14.48 -5.79
C GLU A 34 12.39 15.29 -4.54
N PRO A 35 13.31 15.52 -3.58
CA PRO A 35 13.03 16.27 -2.37
C PRO A 35 12.48 17.68 -2.66
N GLY A 36 11.58 18.16 -1.79
CA GLY A 36 11.00 19.50 -1.90
C GLY A 36 9.80 19.62 -2.85
N ARG A 37 9.43 18.56 -3.59
CA ARG A 37 8.23 18.56 -4.44
C ARG A 37 6.93 18.48 -3.62
N LEU A 38 6.95 17.74 -2.52
CA LEU A 38 5.89 17.70 -1.53
C LEU A 38 6.34 18.48 -0.27
N PRO A 39 5.58 19.48 0.20
CA PRO A 39 5.86 20.13 1.47
C PRO A 39 5.76 19.15 2.65
N LEU A 40 6.84 18.99 3.39
CA LEU A 40 6.90 18.14 4.59
C LEU A 40 6.38 18.90 5.83
N PRO A 41 6.12 18.20 6.96
CA PRO A 41 5.99 18.86 8.25
C PRO A 41 7.20 19.76 8.54
N ASP A 42 7.03 20.77 9.38
CA ASP A 42 8.14 21.62 9.79
C ASP A 42 9.20 20.81 10.57
N GLU A 43 10.39 21.39 10.71
CA GLU A 43 11.52 20.68 11.32
C GLU A 43 11.25 20.29 12.78
N GLU A 44 10.46 21.08 13.51
CA GLU A 44 10.12 20.78 14.91
C GLU A 44 9.23 19.53 14.99
N ASP A 45 8.21 19.45 14.13
CA ASP A 45 7.33 18.29 14.02
C ASP A 45 8.08 17.06 13.51
N LEU A 46 9.03 17.23 12.58
CA LEU A 46 9.87 16.12 12.10
C LEU A 46 10.79 15.58 13.20
N VAL A 47 11.44 16.44 13.98
CA VAL A 47 12.25 16.05 15.15
C VAL A 47 11.38 15.32 16.16
N PHE A 48 10.20 15.87 16.49
CA PHE A 48 9.25 15.23 17.40
C PHE A 48 8.85 13.81 16.93
N LEU A 49 8.51 13.64 15.65
CA LEU A 49 8.19 12.32 15.08
C LEU A 49 9.36 11.34 15.24
N ARG A 50 10.58 11.76 14.89
CA ARG A 50 11.76 10.88 14.88
C ARG A 50 12.21 10.50 16.29
N ASP A 51 12.27 11.45 17.19
CA ASP A 51 13.02 11.29 18.44
C ASP A 51 12.13 10.89 19.62
N GLU A 52 10.85 11.27 19.57
CA GLU A 52 9.92 11.10 20.70
C GLU A 52 8.85 10.05 20.41
N VAL A 53 8.20 10.15 19.25
CA VAL A 53 6.99 9.36 18.96
C VAL A 53 7.26 7.85 18.90
N GLY A 54 8.47 7.44 18.47
CA GLY A 54 8.88 6.03 18.51
C GLY A 54 8.83 5.40 19.91
N ARG A 55 9.05 6.18 20.98
CA ARG A 55 9.00 5.71 22.38
C ARG A 55 7.56 5.50 22.87
N LEU A 56 6.60 6.15 22.22
CA LEU A 56 5.17 6.11 22.56
C LEU A 56 4.42 5.00 21.81
N LEU A 57 5.11 4.25 20.96
CA LEU A 57 4.55 3.22 20.11
C LEU A 57 3.94 2.06 20.94
N SER A 58 2.68 1.71 20.67
CA SER A 58 1.97 0.56 21.28
C SER A 58 1.75 -0.61 20.32
N LEU A 59 1.79 -0.35 19.00
CA LEU A 59 1.63 -1.35 17.94
C LEU A 59 2.83 -1.34 16.99
N LYS A 60 2.73 -1.98 15.82
CA LYS A 60 3.84 -2.01 14.85
C LYS A 60 4.13 -0.63 14.21
N ASN A 61 3.12 0.21 14.09
CA ASN A 61 3.12 1.54 13.47
C ASN A 61 2.09 2.42 14.19
N ILE A 62 2.15 3.73 13.95
CA ILE A 62 1.07 4.66 14.30
C ILE A 62 0.27 4.96 13.05
N SER A 63 -1.05 4.97 13.17
CA SER A 63 -1.96 5.16 12.04
C SER A 63 -3.02 6.21 12.38
N TYR A 64 -3.14 7.22 11.54
CA TYR A 64 -4.27 8.15 11.48
C TYR A 64 -5.33 7.62 10.49
N HIS A 65 -6.61 7.74 10.87
CA HIS A 65 -7.77 7.31 10.11
C HIS A 65 -8.64 8.52 9.75
N PRO A 66 -8.58 9.06 8.52
CA PRO A 66 -9.25 10.31 8.14
C PRO A 66 -10.78 10.28 8.27
N HIS A 67 -11.43 9.14 8.01
CA HIS A 67 -12.89 9.05 8.06
C HIS A 67 -13.47 9.16 9.48
N GLY A 68 -12.72 8.73 10.49
CA GLY A 68 -13.13 8.83 11.90
C GLY A 68 -12.35 9.87 12.69
N ASP A 69 -11.42 10.57 12.04
CA ASP A 69 -10.50 11.54 12.63
C ASP A 69 -9.85 11.09 13.95
N PHE A 70 -9.25 9.89 13.95
CA PHE A 70 -8.57 9.35 15.14
C PHE A 70 -7.23 8.70 14.80
N ILE A 71 -6.37 8.55 15.83
CA ILE A 71 -5.12 7.81 15.73
C ILE A 71 -5.18 6.48 16.47
N SER A 72 -4.31 5.56 16.10
CA SER A 72 -4.13 4.26 16.75
C SER A 72 -2.65 3.88 16.75
N GLY A 73 -2.26 2.97 17.64
CA GLY A 73 -0.86 2.53 17.75
C GLY A 73 0.03 3.41 18.62
N LEU A 74 -0.56 4.33 19.37
CA LEU A 74 0.10 5.16 20.39
C LEU A 74 -0.36 4.71 21.80
N LYS A 75 0.49 4.86 22.82
CA LYS A 75 0.17 4.54 24.23
C LYS A 75 -0.52 5.68 24.99
N ASN A 76 -0.30 6.93 24.57
CA ASN A 76 -0.76 8.12 25.29
C ASN A 76 -1.39 9.12 24.30
N GLU A 77 -2.68 9.41 24.48
CA GLU A 77 -3.46 10.30 23.62
C GLU A 77 -3.57 11.74 24.17
N GLY A 78 -2.73 12.13 25.14
CA GLY A 78 -2.59 13.53 25.56
C GLY A 78 -2.00 14.43 24.47
N ASP A 79 -1.34 15.52 24.84
CA ASP A 79 -0.82 16.52 23.89
C ASP A 79 0.04 15.91 22.74
N ALA A 80 0.82 14.88 23.03
CA ALA A 80 1.59 14.16 22.02
C ALA A 80 0.71 13.44 20.99
N GLY A 81 -0.41 12.84 21.42
CA GLY A 81 -1.36 12.19 20.53
C GLY A 81 -2.06 13.18 19.62
N GLU A 82 -2.51 14.32 20.15
CA GLU A 82 -3.10 15.40 19.35
C GLU A 82 -2.09 15.98 18.35
N ARG A 83 -0.83 16.18 18.77
CA ARG A 83 0.24 16.61 17.86
C ARG A 83 0.45 15.62 16.73
N VAL A 84 0.53 14.32 17.03
CA VAL A 84 0.64 13.26 16.01
C VAL A 84 -0.56 13.26 15.07
N ARG A 85 -1.79 13.34 15.60
CA ARG A 85 -3.02 13.37 14.81
C ARG A 85 -3.02 14.55 13.83
N ARG A 86 -2.68 15.75 14.31
CA ARG A 86 -2.52 16.95 13.49
C ARG A 86 -1.50 16.74 12.37
N ILE A 87 -0.28 16.33 12.70
CA ILE A 87 0.81 16.12 11.73
C ILE A 87 0.40 15.14 10.63
N LEU A 88 -0.18 13.99 11.00
CA LEU A 88 -0.56 12.96 10.04
C LEU A 88 -1.79 13.37 9.21
N SER A 89 -2.74 14.10 9.78
CA SER A 89 -3.88 14.64 9.04
C SER A 89 -3.43 15.65 7.99
N GLU A 90 -2.62 16.64 8.39
CA GLU A 90 -2.07 17.65 7.48
C GLU A 90 -1.20 17.02 6.38
N TYR A 91 -0.33 16.07 6.72
CA TYR A 91 0.46 15.34 5.73
C TYR A 91 -0.44 14.60 4.72
N GLY A 92 -1.49 13.93 5.20
CA GLY A 92 -2.47 13.27 4.35
C GLY A 92 -3.13 14.22 3.34
N GLN A 93 -3.57 15.38 3.82
CA GLN A 93 -4.18 16.43 2.98
C GLN A 93 -3.21 16.99 1.95
N ARG A 94 -1.94 17.20 2.32
CA ARG A 94 -0.88 17.65 1.38
C ARG A 94 -0.63 16.62 0.29
N VAL A 95 -0.55 15.33 0.63
CA VAL A 95 -0.40 14.26 -0.36
C VAL A 95 -1.63 14.16 -1.27
N GLU A 96 -2.83 14.30 -0.71
CA GLU A 96 -4.08 14.31 -1.49
C GLU A 96 -4.10 15.44 -2.52
N GLY A 97 -3.77 16.68 -2.13
CA GLY A 97 -3.67 17.79 -3.07
C GLY A 97 -2.57 17.58 -4.13
N PHE A 98 -1.40 17.10 -3.71
CA PHE A 98 -0.28 16.83 -4.60
C PHE A 98 -0.60 15.78 -5.66
N LEU A 99 -1.18 14.65 -5.26
CA LEU A 99 -1.58 13.58 -6.18
C LEU A 99 -2.83 13.94 -6.98
N GLY A 100 -3.74 14.76 -6.45
CA GLY A 100 -4.90 15.27 -7.20
C GLY A 100 -4.49 16.05 -8.45
N HIS A 101 -3.37 16.77 -8.38
CA HIS A 101 -2.78 17.44 -9.54
C HIS A 101 -2.08 16.46 -10.50
N LEU A 102 -1.31 15.51 -9.96
CA LEU A 102 -0.45 14.63 -10.76
C LEU A 102 -1.14 13.41 -11.36
N LEU A 103 -2.21 12.92 -10.73
CA LEU A 103 -2.93 11.70 -11.09
C LEU A 103 -4.45 11.98 -11.15
N PRO A 104 -4.89 12.92 -12.02
CA PRO A 104 -6.27 13.39 -12.01
C PRO A 104 -7.31 12.30 -12.35
N GLY A 105 -6.96 11.34 -13.20
CA GLY A 105 -7.82 10.18 -13.51
C GLY A 105 -8.00 9.28 -12.30
N PHE A 106 -6.92 8.92 -11.61
CA PHE A 106 -6.95 8.06 -10.41
C PHE A 106 -7.70 8.70 -9.26
N THR A 107 -7.46 9.99 -9.04
CA THR A 107 -8.04 10.74 -7.92
C THR A 107 -9.52 11.04 -8.11
N SER A 108 -10.05 10.88 -9.33
CA SER A 108 -11.47 10.99 -9.62
C SER A 108 -12.29 9.93 -8.88
N GLY A 109 -12.80 10.30 -7.70
CA GLY A 109 -13.59 9.42 -6.84
C GLY A 109 -12.77 8.38 -6.08
N TRP A 110 -11.45 8.54 -5.96
CA TRP A 110 -10.64 7.73 -5.04
C TRP A 110 -11.10 7.88 -3.59
N SER A 111 -10.57 7.05 -2.70
CA SER A 111 -10.92 7.11 -1.29
C SER A 111 -9.67 7.10 -0.41
N PRO A 112 -9.38 8.20 0.31
CA PRO A 112 -8.34 8.22 1.33
C PRO A 112 -8.60 7.16 2.41
N ARG A 113 -7.55 6.48 2.88
CA ARG A 113 -7.65 5.40 3.87
C ARG A 113 -6.93 5.67 5.16
N LYS A 114 -5.60 5.58 5.17
CA LYS A 114 -4.82 5.75 6.39
C LYS A 114 -3.55 6.50 6.08
N VAL A 115 -3.12 7.31 7.03
CA VAL A 115 -1.76 7.87 7.06
C VAL A 115 -1.02 7.18 8.18
N ASN A 116 0.14 6.60 7.87
CA ASN A 116 0.93 5.85 8.84
C ASN A 116 2.26 6.54 9.06
N PHE A 117 2.68 6.61 10.31
CA PHE A 117 4.06 6.84 10.66
C PHE A 117 4.72 5.53 11.08
N ARG A 118 5.88 5.24 10.49
CA ARG A 118 6.70 4.05 10.73
C ARG A 118 8.01 4.47 11.40
N PRO A 119 8.06 4.53 12.75
CA PRO A 119 9.22 5.06 13.46
C PRO A 119 10.41 4.09 13.56
N VAL A 120 10.19 2.81 13.32
CA VAL A 120 11.18 1.75 13.63
C VAL A 120 11.93 1.31 12.37
N GLN A 121 13.23 1.02 12.53
CA GLN A 121 14.09 0.41 11.52
C GLN A 121 13.46 -0.88 11.01
N GLU A 122 13.26 -1.00 9.69
CA GLU A 122 12.68 -2.23 9.08
C GLU A 122 13.63 -3.42 9.17
N LYS A 123 14.94 -3.21 9.01
CA LYS A 123 15.93 -4.29 9.01
C LYS A 123 15.96 -5.04 10.33
N GLY A 124 15.77 -6.36 10.28
CA GLY A 124 15.91 -7.24 11.43
C GLY A 124 14.76 -7.15 12.44
N ARG A 125 13.58 -6.70 12.02
CA ARG A 125 12.42 -6.62 12.93
C ARG A 125 11.89 -8.01 13.24
N VAL A 126 11.74 -8.31 14.53
CA VAL A 126 11.08 -9.55 14.96
C VAL A 126 9.56 -9.35 14.94
N ILE A 127 8.95 -9.60 13.77
CA ILE A 127 7.50 -9.51 13.54
C ILE A 127 6.98 -10.83 12.96
N LYS A 128 5.72 -11.16 13.25
CA LYS A 128 5.02 -12.29 12.63
C LYS A 128 5.22 -12.27 11.11
N ARG A 129 5.54 -13.42 10.54
CA ARG A 129 5.93 -13.58 9.13
C ARG A 129 5.01 -12.85 8.15
N HIS A 130 3.69 -13.08 8.22
CA HIS A 130 2.70 -12.43 7.34
C HIS A 130 2.59 -10.91 7.52
N SER A 131 3.05 -10.38 8.66
CA SER A 131 3.10 -8.94 8.94
C SER A 131 4.48 -8.33 8.70
N ASN A 132 5.50 -9.13 8.38
CA ASN A 132 6.85 -8.65 8.11
C ASN A 132 6.90 -8.02 6.70
N ASN A 133 7.35 -6.77 6.61
CA ASN A 133 7.48 -6.05 5.34
C ASN A 133 8.83 -6.29 4.66
N GLU A 134 9.81 -6.94 5.33
CA GLU A 134 11.10 -7.33 4.76
C GLU A 134 10.96 -8.48 3.75
N LEU A 135 9.82 -9.17 3.74
CA LEU A 135 9.51 -10.25 2.80
C LEU A 135 8.75 -9.70 1.58
N LEU A 136 9.13 -10.13 0.37
CA LEU A 136 8.46 -9.75 -0.87
C LEU A 136 6.98 -10.14 -0.82
N HIS A 137 6.11 -9.18 -1.14
CA HIS A 137 4.66 -9.39 -1.20
C HIS A 137 4.00 -8.37 -2.12
N VAL A 138 2.82 -8.71 -2.61
CA VAL A 138 1.81 -7.72 -3.01
C VAL A 138 0.92 -7.41 -1.82
N ASP A 139 0.48 -6.18 -1.65
CA ASP A 139 -0.39 -5.80 -0.54
C ASP A 139 -1.73 -6.51 -0.63
N ALA A 140 -2.14 -7.14 0.47
CA ALA A 140 -3.47 -7.68 0.67
C ALA A 140 -3.95 -7.27 2.06
N PHE A 141 -5.01 -6.46 2.13
CA PHE A 141 -5.43 -5.86 3.40
C PHE A 141 -6.22 -6.87 4.25
N PRO A 142 -5.82 -7.08 5.52
CA PRO A 142 -6.52 -8.00 6.44
C PRO A 142 -7.84 -7.44 6.95
N ALA A 143 -7.98 -6.11 7.05
CA ALA A 143 -9.20 -5.44 7.49
C ALA A 143 -9.84 -4.69 6.32
N GLY A 144 -11.12 -4.98 6.07
CA GLY A 144 -11.88 -4.45 4.94
C GLY A 144 -11.62 -5.18 3.62
N ALA A 145 -12.67 -5.33 2.83
CA ALA A 145 -12.59 -5.84 1.47
C ALA A 145 -12.29 -4.68 0.51
N THR A 146 -11.24 -4.80 -0.30
CA THR A 146 -10.94 -3.81 -1.34
C THR A 146 -11.90 -3.93 -2.52
N HIS A 147 -12.50 -5.11 -2.72
CA HIS A 147 -13.40 -5.38 -3.85
C HIS A 147 -12.79 -5.01 -5.22
N GLY A 148 -11.48 -5.20 -5.37
CA GLY A 148 -10.75 -4.84 -6.58
C GLY A 148 -10.27 -3.39 -6.63
N TRP A 149 -10.65 -2.54 -5.67
CA TRP A 149 -10.10 -1.19 -5.58
C TRP A 149 -8.61 -1.27 -5.30
N ARG A 150 -7.86 -0.43 -6.00
CA ARG A 150 -6.40 -0.54 -6.10
C ARG A 150 -5.75 0.28 -4.99
N PRO A 151 -5.01 -0.32 -4.05
CA PRO A 151 -4.24 0.43 -3.06
C PRO A 151 -3.09 1.20 -3.71
N LEU A 152 -3.26 2.51 -3.83
CA LEU A 152 -2.21 3.45 -4.17
C LEU A 152 -1.56 3.94 -2.88
N ARG A 153 -0.26 3.72 -2.72
CA ARG A 153 0.47 4.13 -1.52
C ARG A 153 1.53 5.15 -1.88
N PHE A 154 1.51 6.24 -1.14
CA PHE A 154 2.48 7.32 -1.23
C PHE A 154 3.34 7.32 0.02
N PHE A 155 4.64 7.17 -0.16
CA PHE A 155 5.61 7.10 0.91
C PHE A 155 6.51 8.33 0.87
N THR A 156 7.00 8.74 2.04
CA THR A 156 8.07 9.71 2.17
C THR A 156 9.08 9.21 3.19
N ASN A 157 10.35 9.19 2.81
CA ASN A 157 11.46 8.97 3.74
C ASN A 157 11.70 10.27 4.51
N ILE A 158 11.46 10.28 5.81
CA ILE A 158 11.71 11.47 6.65
C ILE A 158 12.95 11.30 7.54
N ASN A 159 13.73 10.24 7.31
CA ASN A 159 15.04 10.08 7.89
C ASN A 159 16.01 11.12 7.30
N PRO A 160 16.78 11.84 8.12
CA PRO A 160 17.73 12.85 7.63
C PRO A 160 19.01 12.27 7.03
N GLU A 161 19.33 11.01 7.31
CA GLU A 161 20.65 10.42 7.03
C GLU A 161 20.57 9.14 6.20
N GLU A 162 19.66 8.24 6.54
CA GLU A 162 19.60 6.91 5.94
C GLU A 162 18.56 6.82 4.81
N ALA A 163 18.94 6.13 3.74
CA ALA A 163 17.99 5.70 2.71
C ALA A 163 17.03 4.63 3.24
N ARG A 164 15.81 4.61 2.69
CA ARG A 164 14.92 3.46 2.83
C ARG A 164 15.14 2.51 1.66
N ILE A 165 15.56 1.28 1.95
CA ILE A 165 15.92 0.29 0.93
C ILE A 165 14.74 -0.63 0.69
N TRP A 166 14.30 -0.67 -0.57
CA TRP A 166 13.28 -1.60 -1.03
C TRP A 166 13.89 -2.63 -1.96
N ARG A 167 13.25 -3.80 -2.02
CA ARG A 167 13.39 -4.75 -3.12
C ARG A 167 12.07 -4.82 -3.86
N VAL A 168 12.09 -4.60 -5.17
CA VAL A 168 10.91 -4.63 -6.05
C VAL A 168 11.12 -5.73 -7.08
N ALA A 169 10.13 -6.59 -7.27
CA ALA A 169 10.23 -7.73 -8.16
C ALA A 169 9.05 -7.80 -9.13
N GLU A 170 8.54 -8.99 -9.41
CA GLU A 170 7.53 -9.21 -10.44
C GLU A 170 6.21 -8.48 -10.18
N GLU A 171 5.55 -8.13 -11.29
CA GLU A 171 4.15 -7.69 -11.30
C GLU A 171 3.19 -8.87 -11.03
N PHE A 172 1.98 -8.56 -10.56
CA PHE A 172 0.96 -9.55 -10.19
C PHE A 172 0.62 -10.49 -11.35
N GLY A 173 0.56 -10.00 -12.59
CA GLY A 173 0.30 -10.84 -13.76
C GLY A 173 1.36 -11.94 -13.94
N GLU A 174 2.63 -11.62 -13.69
CA GLU A 174 3.72 -12.60 -13.73
C GLU A 174 3.68 -13.55 -12.55
N LEU A 175 3.45 -13.03 -11.34
CA LEU A 175 3.29 -13.84 -10.13
C LEU A 175 2.15 -14.83 -10.27
N TYR A 176 1.02 -14.41 -10.82
CA TYR A 176 -0.13 -15.27 -11.08
C TYR A 176 0.22 -16.39 -12.06
N ARG A 177 0.84 -16.06 -13.19
CA ARG A 177 1.22 -17.05 -14.21
C ARG A 177 2.21 -18.10 -13.68
N GLN A 178 3.19 -17.67 -12.90
CA GLN A 178 4.26 -18.56 -12.40
C GLN A 178 3.84 -19.33 -11.14
N PHE A 179 3.12 -18.69 -10.23
CA PHE A 179 2.89 -19.19 -8.87
C PHE A 179 1.42 -19.31 -8.48
N GLY A 180 0.48 -18.97 -9.36
CA GLY A 180 -0.96 -19.00 -9.05
C GLY A 180 -1.45 -20.38 -8.57
N ALA A 181 -0.92 -21.47 -9.14
CA ALA A 181 -1.24 -22.83 -8.70
C ALA A 181 -0.68 -23.13 -7.31
N ALA A 182 0.59 -22.81 -7.06
CA ALA A 182 1.25 -23.01 -5.77
C ALA A 182 0.60 -22.17 -4.66
N ALA A 183 0.14 -20.97 -4.97
CA ALA A 183 -0.59 -20.08 -4.08
C ALA A 183 -2.08 -20.46 -3.91
N GLY A 184 -2.58 -21.47 -4.63
CA GLY A 184 -3.98 -21.91 -4.54
C GLY A 184 -4.99 -20.88 -5.05
N ILE A 185 -4.61 -20.15 -6.10
CA ILE A 185 -5.45 -19.15 -6.79
C ILE A 185 -5.60 -19.41 -8.30
N ALA A 186 -5.06 -20.52 -8.81
CA ALA A 186 -5.27 -21.01 -10.17
C ALA A 186 -5.97 -22.39 -10.14
N PRO A 187 -7.09 -22.58 -10.85
CA PRO A 187 -7.87 -21.55 -11.54
C PRO A 187 -8.42 -20.49 -10.56
N PRO A 188 -8.70 -19.27 -11.03
CA PRO A 188 -9.11 -18.19 -10.14
C PRO A 188 -10.55 -18.39 -9.66
N PRO A 189 -10.89 -17.87 -8.46
CA PRO A 189 -12.27 -17.92 -7.99
C PRO A 189 -13.17 -17.04 -8.87
N ARG A 190 -14.47 -17.32 -8.88
CA ARG A 190 -15.46 -16.40 -9.47
C ARG A 190 -15.43 -15.08 -8.69
N LEU A 191 -14.86 -14.04 -9.30
CA LEU A 191 -14.63 -12.77 -8.62
C LEU A 191 -15.93 -12.04 -8.25
N ARG A 192 -16.95 -12.15 -9.11
CA ARG A 192 -18.28 -11.56 -8.87
C ARG A 192 -19.10 -12.48 -7.99
N GLN A 193 -19.40 -12.03 -6.77
CA GLN A 193 -20.29 -12.73 -5.84
C GLN A 193 -21.70 -12.86 -6.43
N GLY A 194 -22.28 -14.06 -6.28
CA GLY A 194 -23.69 -14.33 -6.61
C GLY A 194 -24.66 -13.64 -5.65
N LEU A 195 -25.95 -13.59 -5.98
CA LEU A 195 -26.98 -12.92 -5.15
C LEU A 195 -27.03 -13.47 -3.71
N ALA A 196 -26.84 -14.78 -3.52
CA ALA A 196 -26.83 -15.42 -2.21
C ALA A 196 -25.61 -15.03 -1.36
N GLU A 197 -24.43 -14.93 -1.97
CA GLU A 197 -23.22 -14.45 -1.29
C GLU A 197 -23.34 -12.98 -0.92
N ARG A 198 -23.91 -12.14 -1.79
CA ARG A 198 -24.18 -10.72 -1.47
C ARG A 198 -25.11 -10.56 -0.26
N ALA A 199 -26.14 -11.41 -0.16
CA ALA A 199 -27.04 -11.43 0.99
C ALA A 199 -26.31 -11.87 2.27
N TRP A 200 -25.45 -12.88 2.19
CA TRP A 200 -24.63 -13.35 3.31
C TRP A 200 -23.61 -12.30 3.78
N THR A 201 -22.83 -11.73 2.86
CA THR A 201 -21.88 -10.65 3.17
C THR A 201 -22.62 -9.42 3.73
N GLY A 202 -23.80 -9.08 3.19
CA GLY A 202 -24.65 -8.02 3.73
C GLY A 202 -25.10 -8.26 5.17
N SER A 203 -25.42 -9.51 5.51
CA SER A 203 -25.79 -9.94 6.87
C SER A 203 -24.61 -9.81 7.83
N LEU A 204 -23.41 -10.21 7.41
CA LEU A 204 -22.18 -10.05 8.19
C LEU A 204 -21.78 -8.58 8.39
N ARG A 205 -22.01 -7.72 7.39
CA ARG A 205 -21.80 -6.27 7.51
C ARG A 205 -22.74 -5.61 8.51
N ALA A 206 -24.00 -6.03 8.53
CA ALA A 206 -24.97 -5.57 9.53
C ALA A 206 -24.54 -5.98 10.95
N LEU A 207 -23.94 -7.16 11.11
CA LEU A 207 -23.37 -7.60 12.39
C LEU A 207 -22.09 -6.85 12.77
N SER A 208 -21.24 -6.47 11.81
CA SER A 208 -20.05 -5.64 12.09
C SER A 208 -20.39 -4.18 12.43
N ALA A 209 -21.56 -3.68 12.03
CA ALA A 209 -22.06 -2.35 12.41
C ALA A 209 -22.40 -2.22 13.91
N LEU A 210 -22.34 -3.31 14.67
CA LEU A 210 -22.55 -3.34 16.12
C LEU A 210 -21.36 -2.81 16.95
N ASN A 211 -20.48 -1.97 16.37
CA ASN A 211 -19.30 -1.38 17.05
C ASN A 211 -18.40 -2.38 17.78
N LEU A 212 -18.30 -3.61 17.28
CA LEU A 212 -17.35 -4.61 17.74
C LEU A 212 -16.14 -4.61 16.78
N PRO A 213 -14.99 -4.02 17.15
CA PRO A 213 -13.82 -3.88 16.26
C PRO A 213 -13.28 -5.23 15.74
N GLN A 214 -13.61 -6.31 16.43
CA GLN A 214 -13.21 -7.68 16.11
C GLN A 214 -14.02 -8.26 14.93
N LEU A 215 -15.24 -7.78 14.70
CA LEU A 215 -16.13 -8.27 13.63
C LEU A 215 -15.82 -7.65 12.26
N GLU A 216 -15.25 -6.44 12.22
CA GLU A 216 -14.77 -5.81 10.99
C GLU A 216 -13.54 -6.54 10.38
N VAL A 217 -12.80 -7.26 11.22
CA VAL A 217 -11.66 -8.13 10.83
C VAL A 217 -12.11 -9.54 10.41
N VAL A 218 -13.34 -9.94 10.74
CA VAL A 218 -13.88 -11.30 10.53
C VAL A 218 -14.95 -11.35 9.42
N GLY A 219 -15.40 -10.19 8.91
CA GLY A 219 -16.37 -10.11 7.82
C GLY A 219 -15.86 -10.75 6.53
N ASP A 220 -16.72 -11.58 5.91
CA ASP A 220 -16.50 -12.23 4.61
C ASP A 220 -15.88 -11.27 3.58
N THR A 221 -14.58 -11.43 3.35
CA THR A 221 -13.82 -10.64 2.38
C THR A 221 -14.10 -11.17 0.98
N SER A 222 -14.24 -10.31 -0.03
CA SER A 222 -14.64 -10.75 -1.38
C SER A 222 -13.77 -11.88 -1.95
N PRO A 223 -14.26 -12.68 -2.93
CA PRO A 223 -13.46 -13.73 -3.56
C PRO A 223 -12.11 -13.22 -4.10
N TYR A 224 -12.09 -11.98 -4.61
CA TYR A 224 -10.88 -11.27 -5.00
C TYR A 224 -9.93 -11.07 -3.81
N ASP A 225 -10.41 -10.49 -2.71
CA ASP A 225 -9.57 -10.22 -1.53
C ASP A 225 -9.00 -11.50 -0.92
N ARG A 226 -9.77 -12.60 -0.96
CA ARG A 226 -9.28 -13.93 -0.54
C ARG A 226 -8.15 -14.42 -1.44
N ALA A 227 -8.26 -14.26 -2.76
CA ALA A 227 -7.21 -14.63 -3.69
C ALA A 227 -5.93 -13.80 -3.47
N MET A 228 -6.06 -12.47 -3.34
CA MET A 228 -4.93 -11.59 -3.04
C MET A 228 -4.24 -11.97 -1.72
N ARG A 229 -5.02 -12.28 -0.68
CA ARG A 229 -4.49 -12.71 0.63
C ARG A 229 -3.76 -14.05 0.55
N ARG A 230 -4.27 -15.00 -0.24
CA ARG A 230 -3.60 -16.29 -0.48
C ARG A 230 -2.25 -16.09 -1.17
N MET A 231 -2.20 -15.27 -2.22
CA MET A 231 -0.94 -14.92 -2.89
C MET A 231 0.03 -14.23 -1.92
N HIS A 232 -0.42 -13.19 -1.21
CA HIS A 232 0.39 -12.50 -0.20
C HIS A 232 0.99 -13.45 0.83
N ASN A 233 0.18 -14.34 1.42
CA ASN A 233 0.65 -15.27 2.45
C ASN A 233 1.61 -16.30 1.85
N TRP A 234 1.27 -16.88 0.70
CA TRP A 234 2.13 -17.84 0.01
C TRP A 234 3.50 -17.24 -0.33
N MET A 235 3.54 -16.01 -0.87
CA MET A 235 4.79 -15.31 -1.17
C MET A 235 5.64 -15.17 0.08
N LYS A 236 5.05 -14.76 1.20
CA LYS A 236 5.79 -14.62 2.47
C LYS A 236 6.22 -15.96 3.04
N ASP A 237 5.46 -17.03 2.89
CA ASP A 237 5.76 -18.36 3.44
C ASP A 237 6.72 -19.19 2.59
N SER A 238 6.86 -18.87 1.30
CA SER A 238 7.74 -19.60 0.39
C SER A 238 9.18 -19.08 0.46
N ASP A 239 10.04 -19.80 1.17
CA ASP A 239 11.47 -19.49 1.24
C ASP A 239 12.16 -19.59 -0.13
N ASP A 240 11.78 -20.56 -0.96
CA ASP A 240 12.30 -20.69 -2.34
C ASP A 240 11.98 -19.47 -3.19
N PHE A 241 10.75 -18.92 -3.05
CA PHE A 241 10.37 -17.68 -3.71
C PHE A 241 11.19 -16.50 -3.19
N GLN A 242 11.31 -16.34 -1.85
CA GLN A 242 11.99 -15.20 -1.23
C GLN A 242 13.50 -15.16 -1.51
N ASN A 243 14.13 -16.33 -1.60
CA ASN A 243 15.58 -16.50 -1.72
C ASN A 243 16.04 -16.83 -3.14
N ALA A 244 15.13 -16.84 -4.12
CA ALA A 244 15.45 -17.09 -5.52
C ALA A 244 16.55 -16.11 -6.00
N PRO A 245 17.70 -16.61 -6.50
CA PRO A 245 18.81 -15.77 -6.93
C PRO A 245 18.39 -14.77 -8.01
N GLY A 246 18.78 -13.51 -7.82
CA GLY A 246 18.49 -12.43 -8.78
C GLY A 246 17.01 -11.99 -8.83
N ARG A 247 16.16 -12.45 -7.90
CA ARG A 247 14.77 -11.99 -7.85
C ARG A 247 14.69 -10.56 -7.34
N GLY A 248 14.20 -9.70 -8.22
CA GLY A 248 13.94 -8.30 -7.94
C GLY A 248 15.18 -7.41 -8.03
N THR A 249 14.92 -6.11 -7.94
CA THR A 249 15.90 -5.03 -7.99
C THR A 249 15.81 -4.24 -6.69
N GLU A 250 16.96 -3.92 -6.10
CA GLU A 250 17.00 -3.02 -4.94
C GLU A 250 16.89 -1.56 -5.38
N LEU A 251 16.07 -0.81 -4.66
CA LEU A 251 15.84 0.61 -4.84
C LEU A 251 16.16 1.33 -3.53
N ALA A 252 17.01 2.34 -3.60
CA ALA A 252 17.32 3.21 -2.47
C ALA A 252 16.51 4.51 -2.58
N PHE A 253 15.67 4.77 -1.58
CA PHE A 253 14.96 6.04 -1.43
C PHE A 253 15.70 6.89 -0.40
N GLU A 254 16.62 7.73 -0.89
CA GLU A 254 17.43 8.67 -0.08
C GLU A 254 16.58 9.57 0.84
N PRO A 255 17.19 10.21 1.85
CA PRO A 255 16.53 11.21 2.69
C PRO A 255 15.62 12.16 1.90
N TYR A 256 14.39 12.31 2.40
CA TYR A 256 13.37 13.23 1.86
C TYR A 256 12.85 12.91 0.46
N HIS A 257 13.22 11.77 -0.14
CA HIS A 257 12.50 11.26 -1.30
C HIS A 257 11.08 10.84 -0.93
N SER A 258 10.18 11.04 -1.88
CA SER A 258 8.86 10.45 -1.87
C SER A 258 8.68 9.50 -3.05
N TRP A 259 7.88 8.44 -2.88
CA TRP A 259 7.54 7.54 -3.97
C TRP A 259 6.09 7.07 -3.92
N CYS A 260 5.53 6.77 -5.09
CA CYS A 260 4.15 6.33 -5.24
C CYS A 260 4.08 5.03 -6.05
N VAL A 261 3.24 4.10 -5.61
CA VAL A 261 3.14 2.76 -6.20
C VAL A 261 1.76 2.15 -5.94
N LEU A 262 1.26 1.38 -6.91
CA LEU A 262 0.12 0.47 -6.74
C LEU A 262 0.63 -0.83 -6.08
N THR A 263 0.46 -0.94 -4.76
CA THR A 263 1.12 -2.01 -3.99
C THR A 263 0.45 -3.37 -4.13
N ASP A 264 -0.75 -3.45 -4.70
CA ASP A 264 -1.37 -4.72 -5.11
C ASP A 264 -0.82 -5.24 -6.44
N GLN A 265 -0.16 -4.39 -7.22
CA GLN A 265 0.32 -4.72 -8.56
C GLN A 265 1.76 -5.20 -8.57
N VAL A 266 2.62 -4.56 -7.80
CA VAL A 266 4.06 -4.83 -7.84
C VAL A 266 4.49 -5.43 -6.53
N SER A 267 5.19 -6.57 -6.60
CA SER A 267 5.76 -7.15 -5.40
C SER A 267 6.89 -6.31 -4.85
N HIS A 268 6.86 -6.05 -3.55
CA HIS A 268 7.81 -5.20 -2.88
C HIS A 268 8.13 -5.70 -1.47
N ALA A 269 9.30 -5.31 -0.98
CA ALA A 269 9.76 -5.53 0.38
C ALA A 269 10.53 -4.29 0.85
N ALA A 270 10.36 -3.88 2.10
CA ALA A 270 11.18 -2.86 2.73
C ALA A 270 12.28 -3.55 3.54
N LEU A 271 13.48 -3.65 2.96
CA LEU A 271 14.62 -4.35 3.52
C LEU A 271 15.30 -3.58 4.66
N ALA A 272 15.31 -2.26 4.58
CA ALA A 272 15.91 -1.38 5.57
C ALA A 272 15.33 0.04 5.51
N GLY A 273 15.64 0.83 6.54
CA GLY A 273 15.29 2.23 6.70
C GLY A 273 14.34 2.46 7.87
N GLN A 274 14.62 3.52 8.61
CA GLN A 274 13.83 4.03 9.73
C GLN A 274 13.07 5.31 9.31
N HIS A 275 11.97 5.66 9.99
CA HIS A 275 11.22 6.92 9.83
C HIS A 275 10.61 7.13 8.43
N ALA A 276 9.43 6.56 8.21
CA ALA A 276 8.66 6.80 6.99
C ALA A 276 7.22 7.24 7.27
N LEU A 277 6.73 8.19 6.48
CA LEU A 277 5.32 8.56 6.38
C LEU A 277 4.69 7.84 5.19
N VAL A 278 3.48 7.29 5.36
CA VAL A 278 2.80 6.51 4.32
C VAL A 278 1.31 6.86 4.27
N ALA A 279 0.89 7.56 3.22
CA ALA A 279 -0.52 7.78 2.91
C ALA A 279 -1.02 6.66 1.99
N THR A 280 -2.24 6.18 2.23
CA THR A 280 -2.88 5.13 1.42
C THR A 280 -4.22 5.61 0.91
N PHE A 281 -4.44 5.43 -0.39
CA PHE A 281 -5.66 5.76 -1.10
C PHE A 281 -6.13 4.51 -1.86
N TYR A 282 -7.44 4.37 -2.04
CA TYR A 282 -7.99 3.34 -2.92
C TYR A 282 -8.47 3.98 -4.22
N VAL A 283 -7.85 3.60 -5.33
CA VAL A 283 -8.23 3.99 -6.68
C VAL A 283 -9.31 3.04 -7.18
N ARG A 284 -10.32 3.58 -7.85
CA ARG A 284 -11.40 2.79 -8.41
C ARG A 284 -10.92 2.00 -9.64
N PRO A 285 -11.37 0.75 -9.83
CA PRO A 285 -11.07 0.02 -11.06
C PRO A 285 -11.46 0.78 -12.32
N GLU A 286 -12.56 1.53 -12.27
CA GLU A 286 -13.08 2.31 -13.41
C GLU A 286 -12.20 3.51 -13.77
N ALA A 287 -11.31 3.93 -12.88
CA ALA A 287 -10.35 5.01 -13.12
C ALA A 287 -9.04 4.53 -13.77
N CYS A 288 -8.85 3.20 -13.91
CA CYS A 288 -7.65 2.62 -14.51
C CYS A 288 -7.69 2.74 -16.04
N HIS A 289 -6.57 3.11 -16.65
CA HIS A 289 -6.36 3.20 -18.10
C HIS A 289 -6.07 1.85 -18.75
N MET A 290 -5.52 0.91 -17.99
CA MET A 290 -5.15 -0.46 -18.38
C MET A 290 -5.74 -1.48 -17.37
N PRO A 291 -7.09 -1.53 -17.24
CA PRO A 291 -7.75 -2.37 -16.24
C PRO A 291 -7.42 -3.86 -16.39
N GLU A 292 -7.04 -4.32 -17.58
CA GLU A 292 -6.59 -5.69 -17.86
C GLU A 292 -5.28 -6.06 -17.17
N ARG A 293 -4.43 -5.07 -16.84
CA ARG A 293 -3.18 -5.28 -16.09
C ARG A 293 -3.39 -5.35 -14.58
N SER A 294 -4.51 -4.81 -14.09
CA SER A 294 -4.84 -4.85 -12.66
C SER A 294 -4.92 -6.32 -12.17
N PRO A 295 -4.64 -6.59 -10.88
CA PRO A 295 -4.82 -7.93 -10.34
C PRO A 295 -6.23 -8.49 -10.55
N TRP A 296 -7.26 -7.62 -10.50
CA TRP A 296 -8.63 -8.01 -10.84
C TRP A 296 -8.74 -8.45 -12.30
N GLY A 297 -8.25 -7.64 -13.24
CA GLY A 297 -8.28 -7.93 -14.68
C GLY A 297 -7.56 -9.23 -15.03
N VAL A 298 -6.39 -9.46 -14.43
CA VAL A 298 -5.61 -10.71 -14.57
C VAL A 298 -6.43 -11.92 -14.13
N LEU A 299 -7.01 -11.88 -12.92
CA LEU A 299 -7.82 -12.98 -12.39
C LEU A 299 -9.10 -13.19 -13.21
N GLU A 300 -9.74 -12.12 -13.67
CA GLU A 300 -10.96 -12.19 -14.47
C GLU A 300 -10.69 -12.81 -15.85
N ALA A 301 -9.58 -12.42 -16.51
CA ALA A 301 -9.17 -12.98 -17.78
C ALA A 301 -8.80 -14.47 -17.66
N ALA A 302 -8.04 -14.85 -16.63
CA ALA A 302 -7.70 -16.24 -16.37
C ALA A 302 -8.95 -17.09 -16.08
N GLY A 303 -9.96 -16.53 -15.41
CA GLY A 303 -11.22 -17.23 -15.12
C GLY A 303 -12.12 -17.42 -16.34
N ARG A 304 -11.98 -16.59 -17.39
CA ARG A 304 -12.67 -16.78 -18.67
C ARG A 304 -12.00 -17.83 -19.56
N ALA A 305 -10.72 -18.09 -19.35
CA ALA A 305 -9.91 -19.02 -20.14
C ALA A 305 -9.89 -20.45 -19.57
N ALA A 306 -10.31 -20.62 -18.31
CA ALA A 306 -10.40 -21.90 -17.60
C ALA A 306 -11.77 -22.57 -17.80
#